data_AF-A0A382D7M8-F1
#
_entry.id   AF-A0A382D7M8-F1
#
_cell.length_a   1.000
_cell.length_b   1.000
_cell.length_c   1.000
_cell.angle_alpha   90.00
_cell.angle_beta   90.00
_cell.angle_gamma   90.00
#
_symmetry.space_group_name_H-M   'P 1'
#
loop_
_entity.id
_entity.type
_entity.pdbx_description
1 polymer ?
#
loop_
_entity_poly.entity_id
_entity_poly.type
_entity_poly.pdbx_seq_one_letter_code
_entity_poly.pdbx_strand_id
1 'polypeptide(L)'
;MKNFKKDFNEKNIEVGAVVHLKIKKSNENQVNDLIEKLVNNEKYASKYEFYINENSIHLHETYIDSESWIKHIEDFNENFGNEIVNIFEVENVFSYGNISSKLKSKLNEFGAINFNIIKAK
;
A
#
# COMPACT_ATOMS: atom_id res chain seq x y z
N MET A 1 -12.29 32.92 -18.38
CA MET A 1 -11.50 31.81 -17.80
C MET A 1 -10.61 32.36 -16.70
N LYS A 2 -10.90 32.05 -15.42
CA LYS A 2 -10.01 32.42 -14.31
C LYS A 2 -9.11 31.23 -14.01
N ASN A 3 -7.81 31.41 -14.23
CA ASN A 3 -6.77 30.47 -13.84
C ASN A 3 -6.71 30.41 -12.31
N PHE A 4 -7.27 29.35 -11.72
CA PHE A 4 -6.99 28.98 -10.34
C PHE A 4 -5.70 28.15 -10.33
N LYS A 5 -4.55 28.82 -10.29
CA LYS A 5 -3.38 28.24 -9.62
C LYS A 5 -3.74 28.23 -8.14
N LYS A 6 -4.14 27.07 -7.63
CA LYS A 6 -4.35 26.86 -6.21
C LYS A 6 -3.00 26.49 -5.63
N ASP A 7 -2.51 27.32 -4.71
CA ASP A 7 -1.29 27.10 -3.95
C ASP A 7 -1.30 25.69 -3.36
N PHE A 8 -0.33 24.87 -3.75
CA PHE A 8 -0.02 23.61 -3.08
C PHE A 8 0.65 23.96 -1.75
N ASN A 9 -0.15 24.36 -0.76
CA ASN A 9 0.23 24.09 0.62
C ASN A 9 0.22 22.56 0.75
N GLU A 10 1.40 21.94 0.71
CA GLU A 10 1.65 20.54 1.06
C GLU A 10 1.26 20.32 2.52
N LYS A 11 -0.05 20.32 2.81
CA LYS A 11 -0.57 19.61 3.97
C LYS A 11 -0.18 18.15 3.77
N ASN A 12 0.24 17.47 4.83
CA ASN A 12 0.34 16.02 4.84
C ASN A 12 -1.03 15.45 4.47
N ILE A 13 -1.20 15.09 3.19
CA ILE A 13 -2.43 14.48 2.71
C ILE A 13 -2.22 13.00 2.92
N GLU A 14 -2.93 12.46 3.92
CA GLU A 14 -2.99 11.03 4.15
C GLU A 14 -3.34 10.29 2.86
N VAL A 15 -2.58 9.24 2.60
CA VAL A 15 -2.72 8.35 1.45
C VAL A 15 -2.72 6.93 1.96
N GLY A 16 -3.26 5.99 1.19
CA GLY A 16 -3.32 4.61 1.63
C GLY A 16 -3.51 3.63 0.50
N ALA A 17 -3.41 2.37 0.86
CA ALA A 17 -3.59 1.25 -0.05
C ALA A 17 -4.60 0.24 0.51
N VAL A 18 -5.27 -0.44 -0.41
CA VAL A 18 -5.84 -1.77 -0.15
C VAL A 18 -5.21 -2.72 -1.15
N VAL A 19 -4.50 -3.72 -0.66
CA VAL A 19 -3.85 -4.75 -1.46
C VAL A 19 -4.60 -6.06 -1.26
N HIS A 20 -5.05 -6.67 -2.36
CA HIS A 20 -5.65 -7.99 -2.34
C HIS A 20 -4.58 -9.03 -2.65
N LEU A 21 -4.40 -9.94 -1.70
CA LEU A 21 -3.44 -11.02 -1.77
C LEU A 21 -4.18 -12.34 -1.71
N LYS A 22 -3.73 -13.30 -2.51
CA LYS A 22 -4.19 -14.68 -2.47
C LYS A 22 -3.05 -15.59 -2.07
N ILE A 23 -3.30 -16.45 -1.09
CA ILE A 23 -2.33 -17.45 -0.64
C ILE A 23 -2.10 -18.46 -1.77
N LYS A 24 -0.85 -18.62 -2.19
CA LYS A 24 -0.47 -19.66 -3.15
C LYS A 24 -0.59 -21.02 -2.48
N LYS A 25 -1.06 -22.00 -3.25
CA LYS A 25 -1.25 -23.38 -2.78
C LYS A 25 0.04 -23.92 -2.15
N SER A 26 -0.09 -24.60 -1.02
CA SER A 26 1.00 -25.22 -0.25
C SER A 26 1.87 -24.26 0.58
N ASN A 27 1.55 -22.97 0.62
CA ASN A 27 2.23 -21.98 1.47
C ASN A 27 1.42 -21.57 2.70
N GLU A 28 0.27 -22.19 2.96
CA GLU A 28 -0.67 -21.81 4.02
C GLU A 28 -0.02 -21.78 5.41
N ASN A 29 0.90 -22.70 5.67
CA ASN A 29 1.62 -22.79 6.95
C ASN A 29 2.66 -21.68 7.16
N GLN A 30 3.04 -20.93 6.13
CA GLN A 30 4.05 -19.86 6.20
C GLN A 30 3.41 -18.47 6.34
N VAL A 31 2.08 -18.38 6.16
CA VAL A 31 1.36 -17.09 6.11
C VAL A 31 1.46 -16.33 7.42
N ASN A 32 1.19 -17.01 8.54
CA ASN A 32 1.17 -16.36 9.85
C ASN A 32 2.55 -15.80 10.22
N ASP A 33 3.60 -16.60 10.04
CA ASP A 33 4.98 -16.19 10.33
C ASP A 33 5.42 -14.99 9.48
N LEU A 34 5.09 -14.99 8.18
CA LEU A 34 5.39 -13.86 7.32
C LEU A 34 4.60 -12.61 7.72
N ILE A 35 3.29 -12.73 7.99
CA ILE A 35 2.47 -11.58 8.40
C ILE A 35 2.98 -10.99 9.72
N GLU A 36 3.29 -11.83 10.71
CA GLU A 36 3.87 -11.37 11.97
C GLU A 36 5.21 -10.66 11.75
N LYS A 37 6.07 -11.21 10.89
CA LYS A 37 7.33 -10.57 10.50
C LYS A 37 7.08 -9.19 9.86
N LEU A 38 6.14 -9.05 8.93
CA LEU A 38 5.83 -7.77 8.27
C LEU A 38 5.31 -6.75 9.29
N VAL A 39 4.34 -7.13 10.11
CA VAL A 39 3.73 -6.25 11.13
C VAL A 39 4.80 -5.76 12.12
N ASN A 40 5.68 -6.65 12.58
CA ASN A 40 6.72 -6.29 13.55
C ASN A 40 7.84 -5.42 12.95
N ASN A 41 7.96 -5.34 11.63
CA ASN A 41 9.00 -4.57 10.94
C ASN A 41 8.48 -3.31 10.22
N GLU A 42 7.18 -3.04 10.25
CA GLU A 42 6.60 -1.83 9.64
C GLU A 42 7.03 -0.56 10.40
N LYS A 43 7.51 0.45 9.66
CA LYS A 43 8.10 1.69 10.23
C LYS A 43 7.43 2.98 9.77
N TYR A 44 6.70 2.93 8.67
CA TYR A 44 6.30 4.11 7.88
C TYR A 44 4.79 4.28 7.80
N ALA A 45 4.03 3.18 7.81
CA ALA A 45 2.59 3.19 7.81
C ALA A 45 2.05 3.66 9.17
N SER A 46 1.09 4.59 9.14
CA SER A 46 0.29 4.96 10.31
C SER A 46 -0.76 3.89 10.63
N LYS A 47 -1.10 3.05 9.65
CA LYS A 47 -2.01 1.92 9.77
C LYS A 47 -1.51 0.78 8.88
N TYR A 48 -1.40 -0.41 9.44
CA TYR A 48 -0.93 -1.60 8.73
C TYR A 48 -1.66 -2.84 9.24
N GLU A 49 -2.71 -3.25 8.54
CA GLU A 49 -3.64 -4.28 9.01
C GLU A 49 -3.90 -5.34 7.94
N PHE A 50 -3.77 -6.61 8.33
CA PHE A 50 -4.15 -7.74 7.51
C PHE A 50 -5.52 -8.27 7.95
N TYR A 51 -6.40 -8.44 6.97
CA TYR A 51 -7.72 -9.06 7.13
C TYR A 51 -7.72 -10.37 6.34
N ILE A 52 -7.87 -11.49 7.04
CA ILE A 52 -7.66 -12.83 6.47
C ILE A 52 -9.00 -13.59 6.43
N ASN A 53 -9.36 -14.12 5.28
CA ASN A 53 -10.48 -15.02 5.08
C ASN A 53 -10.06 -16.20 4.20
N GLU A 54 -9.88 -17.37 4.81
CA GLU A 54 -9.36 -18.57 4.14
C GLU A 54 -8.05 -18.28 3.39
N ASN A 55 -8.08 -18.36 2.05
CA ASN A 55 -6.93 -18.11 1.18
C ASN A 55 -6.86 -16.67 0.64
N SER A 56 -7.77 -15.79 1.09
CA SER A 56 -7.87 -14.40 0.64
C SER A 56 -7.47 -13.46 1.76
N ILE A 57 -6.65 -12.46 1.44
CA ILE A 57 -6.14 -11.50 2.40
C ILE A 57 -6.31 -10.10 1.83
N HIS A 58 -6.84 -9.18 2.63
CA HIS A 58 -6.79 -7.75 2.33
C HIS A 58 -5.78 -7.09 3.28
N LEU A 59 -4.76 -6.47 2.72
CA LEU A 59 -3.82 -5.63 3.44
C LEU A 59 -4.27 -4.18 3.30
N HIS A 60 -4.57 -3.54 4.42
CA HIS A 60 -4.95 -2.14 4.50
C HIS A 60 -3.78 -1.33 5.04
N GLU A 61 -3.35 -0.35 4.26
CA GLU A 61 -2.19 0.48 4.56
C GLU A 61 -2.61 1.95 4.55
N THR A 62 -2.09 2.72 5.50
CA THR A 62 -2.28 4.18 5.51
C THR A 62 -0.96 4.83 5.88
N TYR A 63 -0.66 5.96 5.26
CA TYR A 63 0.57 6.70 5.44
C TYR A 63 0.24 8.18 5.63
N ILE A 64 1.04 8.85 6.45
CA ILE A 64 0.87 10.29 6.72
C ILE A 64 0.94 11.15 5.45
N ASP A 65 1.71 10.71 4.45
CA ASP A 65 1.91 11.36 3.16
C ASP A 65 2.52 10.38 2.13
N SER A 66 2.73 10.88 0.90
CA SER A 66 3.32 10.10 -0.19
C SER A 66 4.80 9.75 0.04
N GLU A 67 5.57 10.55 0.77
CA GLU A 67 7.00 10.26 0.99
C GLU A 67 7.19 9.13 1.99
N SER A 68 6.35 9.03 3.02
CA SER A 68 6.31 7.86 3.91
C SER A 68 5.97 6.58 3.15
N TRP A 69 5.00 6.62 2.24
CA TRP A 69 4.68 5.44 1.42
C TRP A 69 5.82 5.07 0.45
N ILE A 70 6.51 6.05 -0.14
CA ILE A 70 7.67 5.77 -0.98
C ILE A 70 8.77 5.03 -0.19
N LYS A 71 9.07 5.48 1.04
CA LYS A 71 10.06 4.82 1.91
C LYS A 71 9.62 3.40 2.28
N HIS A 72 8.33 3.20 2.56
CA HIS A 72 7.77 1.88 2.76
C HIS A 72 8.02 0.96 1.55
N ILE A 73 7.71 1.40 0.33
CA ILE A 73 7.93 0.60 -0.88
C ILE A 73 9.42 0.23 -1.05
N GLU A 74 10.33 1.15 -0.73
CA GLU A 74 11.78 0.94 -0.84
C GLU A 74 12.28 -0.10 0.17
N ASP A 75 11.95 0.06 1.46
CA ASP A 75 12.29 -0.91 2.52
C ASP A 75 11.62 -2.28 2.27
N PHE A 76 10.36 -2.28 1.81
CA PHE A 76 9.63 -3.49 1.47
C PHE A 76 10.30 -4.29 0.36
N ASN A 77 10.64 -3.64 -0.76
CA ASN A 77 11.28 -4.32 -1.89
C ASN A 77 12.66 -4.87 -1.53
N GLU A 78 13.42 -4.16 -0.68
CA GLU A 78 14.73 -4.59 -0.23
C GLU A 78 14.66 -5.81 0.70
N ASN A 79 13.69 -5.85 1.61
CA ASN A 79 13.68 -6.81 2.72
C ASN A 79 12.64 -7.93 2.60
N PHE A 80 11.50 -7.70 1.93
CA PHE A 80 10.35 -8.60 1.99
C PHE A 80 9.73 -8.94 0.63
N GLY A 81 10.02 -8.18 -0.43
CA GLY A 81 9.39 -8.33 -1.74
C GLY A 81 9.45 -9.76 -2.29
N ASN A 82 10.62 -10.42 -2.19
CA ASN A 82 10.80 -11.81 -2.63
C ASN A 82 9.97 -12.82 -1.82
N GLU A 83 9.86 -12.63 -0.50
CA GLU A 83 9.10 -13.53 0.37
C GLU A 83 7.60 -13.42 0.10
N ILE A 84 7.10 -12.19 -0.09
CA ILE A 84 5.71 -11.91 -0.42
C ILE A 84 5.32 -12.55 -1.75
N VAL A 85 6.09 -12.34 -2.81
CA VAL A 85 5.74 -12.90 -4.13
C VAL A 85 5.91 -14.42 -4.17
N ASN A 86 6.65 -15.02 -3.23
CA ASN A 86 6.73 -16.47 -3.12
C ASN A 86 5.48 -17.06 -2.45
N ILE A 87 4.96 -16.40 -1.41
CA ILE A 87 3.83 -16.90 -0.61
C ILE A 87 2.48 -16.49 -1.21
N PHE A 88 2.38 -15.28 -1.76
CA PHE A 88 1.15 -14.69 -2.24
C PHE A 88 1.16 -14.44 -3.75
N GLU A 89 -0.02 -14.49 -4.35
CA GLU A 89 -0.36 -13.86 -5.62
C GLU A 89 -0.97 -12.48 -5.30
N VAL A 90 -0.40 -11.42 -5.85
CA VAL A 90 -0.94 -10.06 -5.72
C VAL A 90 -2.03 -9.89 -6.78
N GLU A 91 -3.29 -9.91 -6.37
CA GLU A 91 -4.43 -9.86 -7.31
C GLU A 91 -4.77 -8.42 -7.69
N ASN A 92 -4.80 -7.51 -6.71
CA ASN A 92 -5.13 -6.11 -6.93
C ASN A 92 -4.37 -5.20 -5.98
N VAL A 93 -4.01 -4.02 -6.46
CA VAL A 93 -3.46 -2.92 -5.65
C VAL A 93 -4.33 -1.69 -5.89
N PHE A 94 -5.00 -1.22 -4.86
CA PHE A 94 -5.80 0.01 -4.91
C PHE A 94 -5.11 1.09 -4.11
N SER A 95 -4.87 2.26 -4.69
CA SER A 95 -4.35 3.41 -3.98
C SER A 95 -5.42 4.48 -3.79
N TYR A 96 -5.37 5.17 -2.65
CA TYR A 96 -6.35 6.16 -2.25
C TYR A 96 -5.67 7.44 -1.80
N GLY A 97 -6.29 8.57 -2.13
CA GLY A 97 -5.86 9.90 -1.71
C GLY A 97 -5.18 10.68 -2.83
N ASN A 98 -4.71 11.89 -2.50
CA ASN A 98 -4.01 12.72 -3.47
C ASN A 98 -2.51 12.35 -3.45
N ILE A 99 -2.18 11.22 -4.06
CA ILE A 99 -0.79 10.72 -4.16
C ILE A 99 0.07 11.63 -5.05
N SER A 100 1.35 11.77 -4.69
CA SER A 100 2.31 12.53 -5.50
C SER A 100 2.57 11.85 -6.85
N SER A 101 3.03 12.62 -7.85
CA SER A 101 3.38 12.07 -9.17
C SER A 101 4.48 11.02 -9.08
N LYS A 102 5.44 11.20 -8.16
CA LYS A 102 6.53 10.25 -7.92
C LYS A 102 6.01 8.92 -7.38
N LEU A 103 5.14 8.96 -6.36
CA LEU A 103 4.51 7.77 -5.81
C LEU A 103 3.63 7.07 -6.86
N LYS A 104 2.81 7.84 -7.59
CA LYS A 104 1.98 7.29 -8.67
C LYS A 104 2.80 6.53 -9.71
N SER A 105 3.97 7.05 -10.09
CA SER A 105 4.85 6.36 -11.05
C SER A 105 5.31 4.99 -10.53
N LYS A 106 5.71 4.90 -9.26
CA LYS A 106 6.10 3.63 -8.62
C LYS A 106 4.91 2.67 -8.55
N LEU A 107 3.74 3.14 -8.10
CA LEU A 107 2.54 2.31 -7.96
C LEU A 107 2.06 1.74 -9.31
N ASN A 108 2.28 2.44 -10.41
CA ASN A 108 1.97 1.92 -11.74
C ASN A 108 2.81 0.69 -12.11
N GLU A 109 4.04 0.55 -11.57
CA GLU A 109 4.88 -0.64 -11.77
C GLU A 109 4.26 -1.89 -11.12
N PHE A 110 3.45 -1.69 -10.07
CA PHE A 110 2.66 -2.72 -9.40
C PHE A 110 1.25 -2.89 -9.98
N GLY A 111 0.93 -2.21 -11.08
CA GLY A 111 -0.40 -2.26 -11.70
C GLY A 111 -1.51 -1.60 -10.87
N ALA A 112 -1.17 -0.67 -9.97
CA ALA A 112 -2.13 -0.09 -9.05
C ALA A 112 -3.22 0.74 -9.74
N ILE A 113 -4.45 0.59 -9.26
CA ILE A 113 -5.60 1.41 -9.65
C ILE A 113 -5.71 2.57 -8.65
N ASN A 114 -5.60 3.79 -9.16
CA ASN A 114 -5.48 4.99 -8.32
C ASN A 114 -6.81 5.75 -8.19
N PHE A 115 -7.25 5.98 -6.95
CA PHE A 115 -8.47 6.69 -6.61
C PHE A 115 -8.19 8.04 -5.92
N ASN A 116 -8.84 9.09 -6.43
CA ASN A 116 -8.84 10.39 -5.77
C ASN A 116 -9.89 10.43 -4.65
N ILE A 117 -9.60 11.18 -3.59
CA ILE A 117 -10.52 11.34 -2.46
C ILE A 117 -11.49 12.50 -2.68
N ILE A 118 -12.77 12.26 -2.40
CA ILE A 118 -13.81 13.28 -2.27
C ILE A 118 -14.41 13.14 -0.88
N LYS A 119 -14.23 14.16 -0.02
CA LYS A 119 -14.73 14.14 1.36
C LYS A 119 -16.14 14.75 1.43
N ALA A 120 -16.98 14.17 2.27
CA ALA A 120 -18.21 14.83 2.71
C ALA A 120 -17.85 16.14 3.44
N LYS A 121 -18.75 17.13 3.36
CA LYS A 121 -18.59 18.41 4.06
C LYS A 121 -18.99 18.29 5.52
#